data_AF-A0A2H0V4I6-F1
#
_entry.id   AF-A0A2H0V4I6-F1
#
_cell.length_a   1.000
_cell.length_b   1.000
_cell.length_c   1.000
_cell.angle_alpha   90.00
_cell.angle_beta   90.00
_cell.angle_gamma   90.00
#
_symmetry.space_group_name_H-M   'P 1'
#
loop_
_entity.id
_entity.type
_entity.pdbx_description
1 polymer ?
#
loop_
_entity_poly.entity_id
_entity_poly.type
_entity_poly.pdbx_seq_one_letter_code
_entity_poly.pdbx_strand_id
1 'polypeptide(L)'
;MRKFTIKSLKDTEKLAEKVAGQLRGGEVIGFIGNLGAGKTTFIQYLAKALGVKNTVNSPTFNIMKTYPLKSLPLAKGGAGGGQFVHIDAYR
;
A
#
# COMPACT_ATOMS: atom_id res chain seq x y z
N MET A 1 17.25 -6.18 -9.86
CA MET A 1 16.69 -6.21 -8.48
C MET A 1 17.12 -4.95 -7.74
N ARG A 2 16.20 -4.17 -7.14
CA ARG A 2 16.54 -2.98 -6.34
C ARG A 2 16.57 -3.34 -4.85
N LYS A 3 17.50 -2.76 -4.08
CA LYS A 3 17.60 -2.94 -2.62
C LYS A 3 17.59 -1.58 -1.94
N PHE A 4 16.95 -1.51 -0.78
CA PHE A 4 16.86 -0.31 0.04
C PHE A 4 17.17 -0.68 1.49
N THR A 5 17.89 0.17 2.20
CA THR A 5 18.14 0.05 3.64
C THR A 5 17.26 1.05 4.37
N ILE A 6 16.44 0.58 5.29
CA ILE A 6 15.48 1.37 6.06
C ILE A 6 15.97 1.45 7.49
N LYS A 7 16.18 2.68 8.01
CA LYS A 7 16.67 2.90 9.38
C LYS A 7 15.64 3.57 10.28
N SER A 8 14.52 4.02 9.72
CA SER A 8 13.47 4.73 10.44
C SER A 8 12.11 4.58 9.76
N LEU A 9 11.03 4.90 10.50
CA LEU A 9 9.68 4.97 9.94
C LEU A 9 9.57 6.01 8.81
N LYS A 10 10.33 7.10 8.90
CA LYS A 10 10.38 8.14 7.86
C LYS A 10 10.97 7.62 6.55
N ASP A 11 11.92 6.69 6.61
CA ASP A 11 12.46 6.03 5.41
C ASP A 11 11.42 5.11 4.77
N THR A 12 10.65 4.38 5.59
CA THR A 12 9.52 3.56 5.14
C THR A 12 8.46 4.42 4.44
N GLU A 13 8.08 5.56 5.03
CA GLU A 13 7.11 6.50 4.46
C GLU A 13 7.57 7.01 3.09
N LYS A 14 8.82 7.50 2.98
CA LYS A 14 9.40 7.98 1.71
C LYS A 14 9.44 6.89 0.64
N LEU A 15 9.77 5.66 1.02
CA LEU A 15 9.79 4.55 0.07
C LEU A 15 8.37 4.23 -0.42
N ALA A 16 7.38 4.24 0.48
CA ALA A 16 5.99 4.02 0.13
C ALA A 16 5.44 5.12 -0.81
N GLU A 17 5.74 6.39 -0.55
CA GLU A 17 5.40 7.51 -1.44
C GLU A 17 6.00 7.34 -2.83
N LYS A 18 7.28 6.96 -2.90
CA LYS A 18 7.96 6.70 -4.17
C LYS A 18 7.33 5.55 -4.95
N VAL A 19 6.91 4.49 -4.26
CA VAL A 19 6.20 3.37 -4.89
C VAL A 19 4.82 3.82 -5.36
N ALA A 20 4.03 4.50 -4.52
CA ALA A 20 2.70 5.02 -4.87
C ALA A 20 2.73 5.87 -6.15
N GLY A 21 3.72 6.76 -6.28
CA GLY A 21 3.90 7.61 -7.46
C GLY A 21 4.27 6.86 -8.75
N GLN A 22 4.50 5.54 -8.69
CA GLN A 22 4.79 4.70 -9.86
C GLN A 22 3.60 3.80 -10.26
N LEU A 23 2.58 3.68 -9.40
CA LEU A 23 1.42 2.82 -9.63
C LEU A 23 0.42 3.48 -10.58
N ARG A 24 -0.14 2.67 -11.48
CA ARG A 24 -1.06 3.05 -12.56
C ARG A 24 -2.43 2.38 -12.46
N GLY A 25 -2.57 1.38 -11.60
CA GLY A 25 -3.79 0.63 -11.38
C GLY A 25 -3.67 -0.77 -11.97
N GLY A 26 -4.32 -1.74 -11.31
CA GLY A 26 -4.27 -3.15 -11.71
C GLY A 26 -3.03 -3.90 -11.23
N GLU A 27 -2.08 -3.25 -10.55
CA GLU A 27 -0.93 -3.93 -9.96
C GLU A 27 -1.30 -4.75 -8.73
N VAL A 28 -0.66 -5.91 -8.59
CA VAL A 28 -0.69 -6.75 -7.39
C VAL A 28 0.72 -6.79 -6.81
N ILE A 29 0.86 -6.41 -5.53
CA ILE A 29 2.16 -6.31 -4.85
C ILE A 29 2.18 -7.30 -3.68
N GLY A 30 3.09 -8.27 -3.74
CA GLY A 30 3.31 -9.23 -2.66
C GLY A 30 4.29 -8.70 -1.60
N PHE A 31 3.92 -8.81 -0.33
CA PHE A 31 4.79 -8.49 0.80
C PHE A 31 5.17 -9.77 1.56
N ILE A 32 6.47 -10.07 1.60
CA ILE A 32 7.00 -11.28 2.24
C ILE A 32 7.99 -10.86 3.32
N GLY A 33 7.91 -11.50 4.49
CA GLY A 33 8.81 -11.27 5.61
C GLY A 33 8.20 -11.75 6.93
N ASN A 34 9.04 -11.87 7.95
CA ASN A 34 8.64 -12.38 9.26
C ASN A 34 7.62 -11.47 9.98
N LEU A 35 7.03 -11.97 11.07
CA LEU A 35 6.26 -11.16 11.99
C LEU A 35 7.13 -10.00 12.52
N GLY A 36 6.58 -8.79 12.58
CA GLY A 36 7.33 -7.61 13.00
C GLY A 36 8.27 -7.00 11.95
N ALA A 37 8.38 -7.57 10.74
CA ALA A 37 9.25 -7.03 9.67
C ALA A 37 8.79 -5.68 9.08
N GLY A 38 7.68 -5.09 9.55
CA GLY A 38 7.18 -3.79 9.08
C GLY A 38 6.30 -3.82 7.83
N LYS A 39 5.83 -5.00 7.39
CA LYS A 39 4.96 -5.16 6.20
C LYS A 39 3.71 -4.27 6.29
N THR A 40 2.93 -4.41 7.37
CA THR A 40 1.70 -3.64 7.59
C THR A 40 1.97 -2.14 7.67
N THR A 41 3.07 -1.75 8.31
CA THR A 41 3.51 -0.35 8.41
C THR A 41 3.79 0.23 7.02
N PHE A 42 4.47 -0.51 6.14
CA PHE A 42 4.67 -0.08 4.76
C PHE A 42 3.34 0.10 4.01
N ILE A 43 2.43 -0.89 4.12
CA ILE A 43 1.12 -0.87 3.47
C ILE A 43 0.29 0.34 3.94
N GLN A 44 0.37 0.71 5.22
CA GLN A 44 -0.29 1.91 5.76
C GLN A 44 0.21 3.20 5.10
N TYR A 45 1.54 3.37 5.01
CA TYR A 45 2.11 4.54 4.35
C TYR A 45 1.79 4.55 2.85
N LEU A 46 1.77 3.40 2.19
CA LEU A 46 1.40 3.28 0.78
C LEU A 46 -0.06 3.69 0.55
N ALA A 47 -0.97 3.20 1.38
CA ALA A 47 -2.39 3.56 1.32
C ALA A 47 -2.61 5.06 1.54
N LYS A 48 -1.92 5.65 2.53
CA LYS A 48 -1.94 7.10 2.78
C LYS A 48 -1.44 7.88 1.57
N ALA A 49 -0.32 7.48 0.97
CA ALA A 49 0.25 8.12 -0.22
C ALA A 49 -0.66 8.01 -1.46
N LEU A 50 -1.46 6.95 -1.56
CA LEU A 50 -2.48 6.77 -2.59
C LEU A 50 -3.79 7.54 -2.31
N GLY A 51 -3.91 8.19 -1.15
CA GLY A 51 -5.07 9.01 -0.78
C GLY A 51 -6.19 8.27 -0.05
N VAL A 52 -5.93 7.09 0.51
CA VAL A 52 -6.87 6.43 1.43
C VAL A 52 -7.07 7.31 2.66
N LYS A 53 -8.32 7.70 2.94
CA LYS A 53 -8.66 8.57 4.08
C LYS A 53 -8.87 7.81 5.40
N ASN A 54 -9.24 6.54 5.31
CA ASN A 54 -9.53 5.71 6.47
C ASN A 54 -8.24 5.12 7.05
N THR A 55 -8.25 4.83 8.35
CA THR A 55 -7.18 4.06 8.98
C THR A 55 -7.07 2.67 8.36
N VAL A 56 -5.89 2.33 7.85
CA VAL A 56 -5.60 1.00 7.30
C VAL A 56 -5.01 0.14 8.41
N ASN A 57 -5.75 -0.88 8.84
CA ASN A 57 -5.25 -1.90 9.77
C ASN A 57 -5.06 -3.22 9.01
N SER A 58 -4.26 -4.13 9.56
CA SER A 58 -4.17 -5.48 9.00
C SER A 58 -5.56 -6.16 9.07
N PRO A 59 -6.04 -6.75 7.97
CA PRO A 59 -7.26 -7.52 7.94
C PRO A 59 -7.04 -8.98 8.35
N THR A 60 -6.09 -9.31 9.23
CA THR A 60 -5.76 -10.71 9.61
C THR A 60 -6.99 -11.61 9.85
N PHE A 61 -8.05 -11.08 10.47
CA PHE A 61 -9.28 -11.84 10.72
C PHE A 61 -10.27 -11.85 9.54
N ASN A 62 -10.30 -10.78 8.75
CA ASN A 62 -11.23 -10.59 7.63
C ASN A 62 -10.65 -11.05 6.29
N ILE A 63 -9.36 -11.45 6.26
CA ILE A 63 -8.54 -11.79 5.09
C ILE A 63 -8.31 -10.60 4.15
N MET A 64 -9.33 -9.77 3.90
CA MET A 64 -9.30 -8.66 2.96
C MET A 64 -10.05 -7.43 3.47
N LYS A 65 -9.54 -6.24 3.15
CA LYS A 65 -10.24 -4.95 3.28
C LYS A 65 -10.05 -4.11 2.03
N THR A 66 -11.13 -3.51 1.57
CA THR A 66 -11.16 -2.65 0.38
C THR A 66 -11.39 -1.20 0.79
N TYR A 67 -10.59 -0.29 0.24
CA TYR A 67 -10.66 1.14 0.51
C TYR A 67 -10.87 1.89 -0.80
N PRO A 68 -11.88 2.77 -0.91
CA PRO A 68 -12.11 3.54 -2.12
C PRO A 68 -11.02 4.61 -2.31
N LEU A 69 -10.55 4.76 -3.54
CA LEU A 69 -9.63 5.81 -3.98
C LEU A 69 -10.38 6.78 -4.89
N LYS A 70 -10.20 8.08 -4.69
CA LYS A 70 -10.85 9.10 -5.53
C LYS A 70 -10.20 9.21 -6.92
N SER A 71 -8.89 9.02 -6.98
CA SER A 71 -8.09 9.04 -8.19
C SER A 71 -6.78 8.29 -7.93
N LEU A 72 -6.13 7.82 -8.99
CA LEU A 72 -4.80 7.24 -8.92
C LEU A 72 -3.78 8.20 -9.57
N PRO A 73 -2.57 8.37 -9.01
CA PRO A 73 -1.64 9.40 -9.47
C PRO A 73 -1.26 9.34 -10.96
N LEU A 74 -1.22 8.13 -11.56
CA LEU A 74 -0.79 7.93 -12.95
C LEU A 74 -1.82 7.22 -13.85
N ALA A 75 -3.07 7.06 -13.42
CA ALA A 75 -4.09 6.45 -14.27
C ALA A 75 -4.37 7.36 -15.48
N LYS A 76 -3.89 6.96 -16.67
CA LYS A 76 -4.20 7.65 -17.93
C LYS A 76 -5.67 7.41 -18.29
N GLY A 77 -6.47 8.46 -18.28
CA GLY A 77 -7.79 8.49 -18.92
C GLY A 77 -8.93 7.88 -18.11
N GLY A 78 -9.30 8.50 -16.99
CA GLY A 78 -10.61 8.24 -16.41
C GLY A 78 -10.79 8.87 -15.04
N ALA A 79 -11.82 9.71 -14.93
CA ALA A 79 -12.41 10.17 -13.67
C ALA A 79 -13.08 9.04 -12.85
N GLY A 80 -12.55 7.82 -12.94
CA GLY A 80 -13.04 6.63 -12.25
C GLY A 80 -12.21 6.39 -11.00
N GLY A 81 -12.86 6.43 -9.84
CA GLY A 81 -12.23 6.03 -8.59
C GLY A 81 -11.66 4.61 -8.67
N GLY A 82 -10.58 4.38 -7.91
CA GLY A 82 -9.94 3.06 -7.79
C GLY A 82 -10.28 2.38 -6.47
N GLN A 83 -9.74 1.18 -6.27
CA GLN A 83 -9.78 0.50 -4.99
C GLN A 83 -8.37 0.14 -4.54
N PHE A 84 -8.05 0.44 -3.29
CA PHE A 84 -6.90 -0.13 -2.60
C PHE A 84 -7.39 -1.37 -1.85
N VAL A 85 -6.91 -2.55 -2.24
CA VAL A 85 -7.31 -3.82 -1.62
C VAL A 85 -6.12 -4.32 -0.81
N HIS A 86 -6.29 -4.38 0.51
CA HIS A 86 -5.31 -4.97 1.42
C HIS A 86 -5.74 -6.40 1.75
N ILE A 87 -4.90 -7.37 1.42
CA ILE A 87 -5.11 -8.79 1.73
C ILE A 87 -4.00 -9.23 2.71
N ASP A 88 -4.39 -9.92 3.78
CA ASP A 88 -3.47 -10.58 4.71
C ASP A 88 -3.89 -12.05 4.86
N ALA A 89 -3.11 -12.94 4.27
CA ALA A 89 -3.36 -14.37 4.20
C ALA A 89 -2.45 -15.17 5.17
N TYR A 90 -2.11 -14.57 6.32
CA TYR A 90 -1.34 -15.27 7.37
C TYR A 90 -2.07 -16.48 7.98
N ARG A 91 -3.38 -16.63 7.72
CA ARG A 91 -4.20 -17.76 8.14
C ARG A 91 -4.17 -18.90 7.14
#